data_AF-A0A528INP1-F1
#
_entry.id   AF-A0A528INP1-F1
#
_cell.length_a   1.000
_cell.length_b   1.000
_cell.length_c   1.000
_cell.angle_alpha   90.00
_cell.angle_beta   90.00
_cell.angle_gamma   90.00
#
_symmetry.space_group_name_H-M   'P 1'
#
loop_
_entity.id
_entity.type
_entity.pdbx_description
1 polymer ?
#
loop_
_entity_poly.entity_id
_entity_poly.type
_entity_poly.pdbx_seq_one_letter_code
_entity_poly.pdbx_strand_id
1 'polypeptide(L)' 'LLKPMLVAGLQQGGQLMITTDVENYPGFADPIQGPWLMEQMLKQAEHVGTDVINDIITEVDLNVRPFRAKGDSGTTYT' A
#
# COMPACT_ATOMS: atom_id res chain seq x y z
N LEU A 1 20.48 2.21 0.88
CA LEU A 1 19.11 1.71 0.63
C LEU A 1 18.15 2.62 1.38
N LEU A 2 17.11 3.11 0.71
CA LEU A 2 16.02 3.84 1.37
C LEU A 2 15.22 2.87 2.26
N LYS A 3 14.48 3.40 3.22
CA LYS A 3 13.56 2.64 4.08
C LYS A 3 12.16 3.24 3.94
N PRO A 4 11.44 2.95 2.84
CA PRO A 4 10.12 3.52 2.62
C PRO A 4 9.13 2.95 3.64
N MET A 5 8.19 3.81 4.04
CA MET A 5 7.01 3.43 4.81
C MET A 5 5.79 3.59 3.90
N LEU A 6 4.91 2.59 3.89
CA LEU A 6 3.65 2.61 3.16
C LEU A 6 2.50 2.53 4.17
N VAL A 7 1.60 3.51 4.15
CA VAL A 7 0.37 3.48 4.94
C VAL A 7 -0.71 2.81 4.09
N ALA A 8 -1.23 1.67 4.55
CA ALA A 8 -2.11 0.79 3.79
C ALA A 8 -3.52 1.37 3.52
N GLY A 9 -3.96 2.30 4.37
CA GLY A 9 -5.29 2.88 4.28
C GLY A 9 -6.40 1.91 4.71
N LEU A 10 -7.64 2.27 4.40
CA LEU A 10 -8.83 1.51 4.81
C LEU A 10 -8.92 0.12 4.16
N GLN A 11 -8.43 0.01 2.92
CA GLN A 11 -8.48 -1.23 2.14
C GLN A 11 -7.10 -1.55 1.59
N GLN A 12 -6.33 -2.31 2.36
CA GLN A 12 -5.05 -2.85 1.90
C GLN A 12 -5.26 -3.68 0.63
N GLY A 13 -4.42 -3.45 -0.39
CA GLY A 13 -4.58 -4.05 -1.72
C GLY A 13 -5.50 -3.26 -2.66
N GLY A 14 -6.25 -2.28 -2.16
CA GLY A 14 -7.10 -1.40 -2.98
C GLY A 14 -8.24 -2.14 -3.70
N GLN A 15 -8.70 -1.57 -4.81
CA GLN A 15 -9.89 -2.06 -5.51
C GLN A 15 -9.73 -3.44 -6.16
N LEU A 16 -8.50 -3.92 -6.39
CA LEU A 16 -8.31 -5.27 -6.92
C LEU A 16 -8.72 -6.36 -5.92
N MET A 17 -8.89 -6.02 -4.64
CA MET A 17 -9.41 -6.95 -3.64
C MET A 17 -10.88 -7.35 -3.88
N ILE A 18 -11.63 -6.63 -4.73
CA ILE A 18 -13.05 -6.90 -5.01
C ILE A 18 -13.31 -7.54 -6.37
N THR A 19 -12.27 -7.89 -7.14
CA THR A 19 -12.41 -8.61 -8.42
C THR A 19 -11.71 -9.97 -8.37
N THR A 20 -12.34 -10.98 -8.97
CA THR A 20 -11.78 -12.34 -9.07
C THR A 20 -11.05 -12.58 -10.38
N ASP A 21 -11.31 -11.78 -11.42
CA ASP A 21 -10.79 -12.02 -12.76
C ASP A 21 -9.94 -10.83 -13.21
N VAL A 22 -8.63 -11.03 -13.25
CA VAL A 22 -7.65 -10.09 -13.80
C VAL A 22 -6.95 -10.78 -14.97
N GLU A 23 -7.24 -10.31 -16.19
CA GLU A 23 -6.75 -10.89 -17.44
C GLU A 23 -5.77 -9.99 -18.19
N ASN A 24 -5.63 -8.74 -17.74
CA ASN A 24 -4.91 -7.69 -18.45
C ASN A 24 -3.70 -7.12 -17.68
N TYR A 25 -3.33 -7.72 -16.54
CA TYR A 25 -2.08 -7.39 -15.87
C TYR A 25 -0.93 -8.16 -16.54
N PRO A 26 -0.01 -7.47 -17.23
CA PRO A 26 1.02 -8.14 -18.02
C PRO A 26 1.99 -8.94 -17.14
N GLY A 27 2.44 -10.09 -17.65
CA GLY A 27 3.33 -11.00 -16.93
C GLY A 27 2.68 -12.31 -16.47
N PHE A 28 1.36 -12.44 -16.66
CA PHE A 28 0.60 -13.65 -16.40
C PHE A 28 -0.03 -14.14 -17.71
N ALA A 29 0.24 -15.40 -18.07
CA ALA A 29 -0.31 -16.00 -19.29
C ALA A 29 -1.77 -16.41 -19.11
N ASP A 30 -2.14 -16.80 -17.90
CA ASP A 30 -3.49 -17.19 -17.50
C ASP A 30 -4.12 -16.11 -16.59
N PRO A 31 -5.47 -15.98 -16.58
CA PRO A 31 -6.16 -15.11 -15.64
C PRO A 31 -5.78 -15.38 -14.18
N ILE A 32 -5.65 -14.32 -13.39
CA ILE A 32 -5.33 -14.40 -11.96
C ILE A 32 -6.38 -13.66 -11.11
N GLN A 33 -6.40 -13.98 -9.82
CA GLN A 33 -7.28 -13.29 -8.88
C GLN A 33 -6.67 -11.98 -8.39
N GLY A 34 -7.49 -10.93 -8.32
CA GLY A 34 -7.08 -9.63 -7.81
C GLY A 34 -6.49 -9.67 -6.40
N PRO A 35 -7.14 -10.34 -5.42
CA PRO A 35 -6.57 -10.52 -4.08
C PRO A 35 -5.20 -11.20 -4.08
N TRP A 36 -5.02 -12.24 -4.92
CA TRP A 36 -3.75 -12.94 -5.02
C TRP A 36 -2.65 -12.05 -5.59
N LEU A 37 -2.95 -11.25 -6.62
CA LEU A 37 -2.00 -10.30 -7.19
C LEU A 37 -1.52 -9.28 -6.14
N MET A 38 -2.45 -8.71 -5.36
CA MET A 38 -2.12 -7.73 -4.33
C MET A 38 -1.31 -8.33 -3.18
N GLU A 39 -1.55 -9.60 -2.84
CA GLU A 39 -0.72 -10.34 -1.89
C GLU A 39 0.72 -10.51 -2.40
N GLN A 40 0.91 -10.83 -3.68
CA GLN A 40 2.26 -10.93 -4.26
C GLN A 40 2.99 -9.58 -4.25
N MET A 41 2.29 -8.48 -4.56
CA MET A 41 2.87 -7.14 -4.51
C MET A 41 3.27 -6.72 -3.09
N LEU A 42 2.44 -7.04 -2.09
CA LEU A 42 2.77 -6.79 -0.68
C LEU A 42 4.06 -7.52 -0.29
N LYS A 43 4.14 -8.83 -0.57
CA LYS A 43 5.32 -9.65 -0.29
C LYS A 43 6.57 -9.11 -0.98
N GLN A 44 6.43 -8.65 -2.23
CA GLN A 44 7.54 -8.03 -2.96
C GLN A 44 8.01 -6.73 -2.28
N ALA A 45 7.09 -5.87 -1.84
CA ALA A 45 7.41 -4.61 -1.17
C ALA A 45 8.14 -4.85 0.17
N GLU A 46 7.65 -5.79 0.97
CA GLU A 46 8.29 -6.20 2.23
C GLU A 46 9.68 -6.81 1.98
N HIS A 47 9.83 -7.64 0.94
CA HIS A 47 11.10 -8.27 0.59
C HIS A 47 12.20 -7.24 0.26
N VAL A 48 11.84 -6.12 -0.37
CA VAL A 48 12.79 -5.04 -0.68
C VAL A 48 12.95 -4.02 0.46
N GLY A 49 12.35 -4.27 1.63
CA GLY A 49 12.55 -3.51 2.86
C GLY A 49 11.56 -2.38 3.10
N THR A 50 10.37 -2.41 2.47
CA THR A 50 9.28 -1.48 2.78
C THR A 50 8.61 -1.86 4.09
N ASP A 51 8.40 -0.89 4.97
CA ASP A 51 7.60 -1.06 6.18
C ASP A 51 6.14 -0.69 5.90
N VAL A 52 5.22 -1.62 6.13
CA VAL A 52 3.79 -1.45 5.80
C VAL A 52 3.01 -1.24 7.09
N ILE A 53 2.38 -0.08 7.21
CA ILE A 53 1.63 0.33 8.40
C ILE A 53 0.13 0.31 8.09
N ASN A 54 -0.61 -0.41 8.92
CA ASN A 54 -2.07 -0.42 8.89
C ASN A 54 -2.61 0.80 9.63
N ASP A 55 -2.78 1.90 8.91
CA ASP A 55 -3.35 3.15 9.39
C ASP A 55 -4.05 3.87 8.24
N ILE A 56 -4.79 4.93 8.55
CA ILE A 56 -5.46 5.81 7.59
C ILE A 56 -4.94 7.22 7.81
N ILE A 57 -4.36 7.86 6.80
CA ILE A 57 -3.98 9.26 6.90
C ILE A 57 -5.24 10.13 6.90
N THR A 58 -5.42 10.94 7.94
CA THR A 58 -6.58 11.82 8.15
C THR A 58 -6.25 13.29 7.88
N GLU A 59 -4.98 13.69 8.03
CA GLU A 59 -4.52 15.06 7.82
C GLU A 59 -3.09 15.08 7.26
N VAL A 60 -2.77 16.06 6.42
CA VAL A 60 -1.43 16.27 5.88
C VAL A 60 -1.08 17.77 5.87
N ASP A 61 0.09 18.11 6.41
CA ASP A 61 0.70 19.43 6.29
C ASP A 61 1.88 19.38 5.31
N LEU A 62 1.67 19.98 4.13
CA LEU A 62 2.64 20.05 3.04
C LEU A 62 3.51 21.32 3.07
N ASN A 63 3.20 22.27 3.95
CA ASN A 63 3.88 23.56 4.03
C ASN A 63 5.17 23.50 4.87
N VAL A 64 5.39 22.40 5.61
CA VAL A 64 6.55 22.19 6.45
C VAL A 64 7.51 21.14 5.87
N ARG A 65 8.76 21.14 6.35
CA ARG A 65 9.77 20.10 6.09
C ARG A 65 10.41 19.63 7.39
N PRO A 66 10.47 18.31 7.67
CA PRO A 66 9.83 17.23 6.90
C PRO A 66 8.31 17.42 6.84
N PHE A 67 7.69 16.90 5.78
CA PHE A 67 6.23 16.89 5.66
C PHE A 67 5.62 16.19 6.88
N ARG A 68 4.38 16.51 7.24
CA ARG A 68 3.71 15.85 8.37
C ARG A 68 2.40 15.24 7.92
N ALA A 69 2.15 14.01 8.33
CA ALA A 69 0.87 13.34 8.13
C ALA A 69 0.38 12.75 9.45
N LYS A 70 -0.91 12.90 9.75
CA LYS A 70 -1.54 12.34 10.95
C LYS A 70 -2.36 11.11 10.58
N GLY A 71 -2.08 10.00 11.25
CA GLY A 71 -2.88 8.78 11.17
C GLY A 71 -4.14 8.85 12.04
N ASP A 72 -5.16 8.08 11.68
CA ASP A 72 -6.35 7.83 12.50
C ASP A 72 -5.97 7.18 13.85
N SER A 73 -4.87 6.42 13.87
CA SER A 73 -4.25 5.92 15.11
C SER A 73 -3.80 7.01 16.10
N GLY A 74 -3.75 8.27 15.66
CA GLY A 74 -3.16 9.40 16.39
C GLY A 74 -1.66 9.58 16.18
N THR A 75 -0.99 8.65 15.50
CA THR A 75 0.43 8.74 15.17
C THR A 75 0.69 9.88 14.19
N THR A 76 1.80 10.60 14.37
CA THR A 76 2.28 11.61 13.41
C THR A 76 3.51 11.08 12.68
N TYR A 77 3.46 11.04 11.36
CA TYR A 77 4.50 10.56 10.46
C TYR A 77 5.25 11.75 9.81
N THR A 78 6.56 11.60 9.59
CA THR A 78 7.45 12.61 8.99
C THR A 78 8.50 12.02 8.07
#